data_AF-A0A819NAY8-F1
#
_entry.id   AF-A0A819NAY8-F1
#
_cell.length_a   1.000
_cell.length_b   1.000
_cell.length_c   1.000
_cell.angle_alpha   90.00
_cell.angle_beta   90.00
_cell.angle_gamma   90.00
#
_symmetry.space_group_name_H-M   'P 1'
#
loop_
_entity.id
_entity.type
_entity.pdbx_description
1 polymer ?
#
loop_
_entity_poly.entity_id
_entity_poly.type
_entity_poly.pdbx_seq_one_letter_code
_entity_poly.pdbx_strand_id
1 'polypeptide(L)'
;MHYGSQDDLSFLKAFATNYTNMFDVIIDDGGHRMKQQINSLTELFPTILRSGGIYAIEDIYTSYVAWYGGRYLKSSTLIEFLKRLVDDIQSYSPTYKNSTLGPLISSFEISNKICFFKKNEMQ
;
A
#
# COMPACT_ATOMS: atom_id res chain seq x y z
N MET A 1 10.43 11.57 -15.63
CA MET A 1 9.59 10.50 -16.22
C MET A 1 10.37 9.20 -16.09
N HIS A 2 9.77 8.18 -15.49
CA HIS A 2 10.38 6.86 -15.27
C HIS A 2 9.58 5.82 -16.03
N TYR A 3 10.25 4.79 -16.53
CA TYR A 3 9.64 3.65 -17.20
C TYR A 3 9.95 2.39 -16.40
N GLY A 4 8.92 1.68 -15.95
CA GLY A 4 9.03 0.46 -15.16
C GLY A 4 7.66 -0.12 -14.82
N SER A 5 7.66 -1.28 -14.17
CA SER A 5 6.44 -2.04 -13.85
C SER A 5 6.26 -2.17 -12.34
N GLN A 6 5.03 -1.95 -11.87
CA GLN A 6 4.63 -2.21 -10.48
C GLN A 6 4.57 -3.71 -10.13
N ASP A 7 4.61 -4.59 -11.13
CA ASP A 7 4.70 -6.04 -10.91
C ASP A 7 6.17 -6.51 -10.77
N ASP A 8 7.14 -5.62 -11.05
CA ASP A 8 8.57 -5.90 -10.91
C ASP A 8 9.08 -5.37 -9.57
N LEU A 9 9.15 -6.27 -8.58
CA LEU A 9 9.67 -5.96 -7.24
C LEU A 9 11.12 -5.48 -7.25
N SER A 10 11.96 -5.97 -8.19
CA SER A 10 13.36 -5.55 -8.26
C SER A 10 13.45 -4.09 -8.71
N PHE A 11 12.63 -3.73 -9.71
CA PHE A 11 12.49 -2.35 -10.15
C PHE A 11 11.97 -1.46 -9.02
N LEU A 12 10.88 -1.84 -8.32
CA LEU A 12 10.32 -1.05 -7.23
C LEU A 12 11.33 -0.81 -6.10
N LYS A 13 12.12 -1.81 -5.74
CA LYS A 13 13.17 -1.68 -4.71
C LYS A 13 14.31 -0.74 -5.14
N ALA A 14 14.78 -0.89 -6.38
CA ALA A 14 15.80 -0.01 -6.93
C ALA A 14 15.31 1.43 -7.03
N PHE A 15 14.07 1.62 -7.48
CA PHE A 15 13.41 2.91 -7.50
C PHE A 15 13.29 3.48 -6.08
N ALA A 16 12.81 2.69 -5.12
CA ALA A 16 12.62 3.15 -3.75
C ALA A 16 13.92 3.64 -3.09
N THR A 17 15.02 2.92 -3.35
CA THR A 17 16.35 3.29 -2.86
C THR A 17 16.79 4.67 -3.38
N ASN A 18 16.55 4.94 -4.67
CA ASN A 18 16.98 6.19 -5.32
C ASN A 18 16.15 7.42 -4.91
N TYR A 19 14.93 7.21 -4.39
CA TYR A 19 13.98 8.30 -4.12
C TYR A 19 13.48 8.34 -2.66
N THR A 20 14.32 7.89 -1.73
CA THR A 20 14.00 7.82 -0.30
C THR A 20 13.51 9.17 0.25
N ASN A 21 12.34 9.18 0.90
CA ASN A 21 11.71 10.38 1.48
C ASN A 21 11.60 11.60 0.54
N MET A 22 11.34 11.37 -0.76
CA MET A 22 11.27 12.45 -1.75
C MET A 22 9.85 12.93 -2.05
N PHE A 23 8.82 12.18 -1.69
CA PHE A 23 7.44 12.49 -2.07
C PHE A 23 6.56 12.82 -0.87
N ASP A 24 5.79 13.89 -0.98
CA ASP A 24 4.75 14.24 0.00
C ASP A 24 3.43 13.50 -0.28
N VAL A 25 3.19 13.15 -1.55
CA VAL A 25 2.00 12.43 -2.02
C VAL A 25 2.41 11.35 -3.02
N ILE A 26 1.83 10.15 -2.89
CA ILE A 26 1.92 9.07 -3.87
C ILE A 26 0.50 8.61 -4.22
N ILE A 27 0.22 8.39 -5.49
CA ILE A 27 -1.05 7.86 -5.98
C ILE A 27 -0.77 6.62 -6.80
N ASP A 28 -1.37 5.49 -6.41
CA ASP A 28 -1.36 4.25 -7.18
C ASP A 28 -2.64 4.15 -8.02
N ASP A 29 -2.54 4.62 -9.26
CA ASP A 29 -3.55 4.56 -10.31
C ASP A 29 -2.98 3.79 -11.53
N GLY A 30 -2.45 2.60 -11.24
CA GLY A 30 -1.70 1.78 -12.20
C GLY A 30 -2.52 0.71 -12.91
N GLY A 31 -1.99 -0.52 -12.98
CA GLY A 31 -2.65 -1.63 -13.68
C GLY A 31 -3.79 -2.32 -12.91
N HIS A 32 -4.05 -1.89 -11.68
CA HIS A 32 -5.09 -2.38 -10.75
C HIS A 32 -5.10 -3.89 -10.49
N ARG A 33 -4.05 -4.64 -10.85
CA ARG A 33 -3.94 -6.04 -10.45
C ARG A 33 -3.54 -6.12 -8.99
N MET A 34 -4.09 -7.09 -8.28
CA MET A 34 -3.95 -7.21 -6.83
C MET A 34 -2.49 -7.23 -6.36
N LYS A 35 -1.63 -7.94 -7.10
CA LYS A 35 -0.18 -7.98 -6.80
C LYS A 35 0.48 -6.62 -7.01
N GLN A 36 0.13 -5.89 -8.05
CA GLN A 36 0.73 -4.58 -8.36
C GLN A 36 0.41 -3.56 -7.26
N GLN A 37 -0.85 -3.47 -6.83
CA GLN A 37 -1.27 -2.56 -5.76
C GLN A 37 -0.63 -2.93 -4.42
N ILE A 38 -0.60 -4.23 -4.07
CA ILE A 38 0.02 -4.69 -2.83
C ILE A 38 1.53 -4.43 -2.86
N ASN A 39 2.23 -4.81 -3.93
CA ASN A 39 3.68 -4.63 -4.07
C ASN A 39 4.06 -3.14 -3.99
N SER A 40 3.34 -2.28 -4.72
CA SER A 40 3.61 -0.84 -4.72
C SER A 40 3.42 -0.26 -3.33
N LEU A 41 2.32 -0.58 -2.65
CA LEU A 41 2.08 -0.14 -1.28
C LEU A 41 3.22 -0.61 -0.35
N THR A 42 3.59 -1.89 -0.39
CA THR A 42 4.57 -2.45 0.55
C THR A 42 6.00 -1.98 0.31
N GLU A 43 6.38 -1.69 -0.93
CA GLU A 43 7.76 -1.30 -1.28
C GLU A 43 7.95 0.22 -1.31
N LEU A 44 6.93 0.99 -1.67
CA LEU A 44 7.05 2.44 -1.85
C LEU A 44 6.66 3.23 -0.59
N PHE A 45 5.56 2.88 0.08
CA PHE A 45 5.08 3.62 1.25
C PHE A 45 6.13 3.75 2.37
N PRO A 46 6.86 2.68 2.75
CA PRO A 46 7.83 2.77 3.85
C PRO A 46 9.04 3.64 3.51
N THR A 47 9.47 3.68 2.25
CA THR A 47 10.80 4.19 1.87
C THR A 47 10.75 5.54 1.18
N ILE A 48 9.87 5.72 0.19
CA ILE A 48 9.90 6.94 -0.65
C ILE A 48 8.97 8.05 -0.18
N LEU A 49 7.89 7.70 0.52
CA LEU A 49 6.95 8.67 1.07
C LEU A 49 7.57 9.35 2.29
N ARG A 50 7.51 10.68 2.35
CA ARG A 50 7.94 11.45 3.52
C ARG A 50 7.07 11.19 4.72
N SER A 51 7.63 11.43 5.90
CA SER A 51 6.87 11.51 7.14
C SER A 51 5.76 12.54 7.03
N GLY A 52 4.56 12.21 7.50
CA GLY A 52 3.36 13.02 7.27
C GLY A 52 2.87 13.01 5.81
N GLY A 53 3.46 12.24 4.91
CA GLY A 53 2.98 12.11 3.53
C GLY A 53 1.69 11.30 3.41
N ILE A 54 1.03 11.40 2.27
CA ILE A 54 -0.21 10.68 1.94
C ILE A 54 0.04 9.69 0.79
N TYR A 55 -0.45 8.46 0.93
CA TYR A 55 -0.50 7.47 -0.13
C TYR A 55 -1.95 7.14 -0.46
N ALA A 56 -2.34 7.23 -1.72
CA ALA A 56 -3.67 6.83 -2.19
C ALA A 56 -3.58 5.60 -3.11
N ILE A 57 -4.56 4.71 -3.03
CA ILE A 57 -4.75 3.63 -4.01
C ILE A 57 -6.12 3.80 -4.64
N GLU A 58 -6.16 4.01 -5.95
CA GLU A 58 -7.42 4.09 -6.71
C GLU A 58 -7.91 2.71 -7.16
N ASP A 59 -9.17 2.66 -7.57
CA ASP A 59 -9.84 1.50 -8.13
C ASP A 59 -9.74 0.21 -7.29
N ILE A 60 -9.87 0.32 -5.96
CA ILE A 60 -9.81 -0.83 -5.04
C ILE A 60 -10.95 -1.84 -5.26
N TYR A 61 -12.03 -1.43 -5.95
CA TYR A 61 -13.15 -2.31 -6.33
C TYR A 61 -12.72 -3.46 -7.26
N THR A 62 -11.59 -3.32 -7.97
CA THR A 62 -11.00 -4.37 -8.80
C THR A 62 -10.65 -5.62 -8.00
N SER A 63 -10.56 -5.51 -6.66
CA SER A 63 -10.51 -6.66 -5.73
C SER A 63 -11.68 -7.64 -5.86
N TYR A 64 -12.79 -7.22 -6.46
CA TYR A 64 -13.96 -8.05 -6.69
C TYR A 64 -14.10 -8.52 -8.14
N VAL A 65 -13.20 -8.12 -9.04
CA VAL A 65 -13.29 -8.37 -10.48
C VAL A 65 -12.27 -9.43 -10.92
N ALA A 66 -12.77 -10.55 -11.45
CA ALA A 66 -11.95 -11.71 -11.83
C ALA A 66 -10.79 -11.38 -12.80
N TRP A 67 -11.02 -10.46 -13.75
CA TRP A 67 -10.02 -10.04 -14.74
C TRP A 67 -8.74 -9.44 -14.10
N TYR A 68 -8.90 -8.71 -13.00
CA TYR A 68 -7.81 -8.11 -12.22
C TYR A 68 -7.22 -9.07 -11.17
N GLY A 69 -7.68 -10.33 -11.17
CA GLY A 69 -7.33 -11.33 -10.16
C GLY A 69 -8.17 -11.26 -8.89
N GLY A 70 -9.20 -10.41 -8.88
CA GLY A 70 -10.15 -10.21 -7.79
C GLY A 70 -11.21 -11.31 -7.66
N ARG A 71 -11.80 -11.44 -6.47
CA ARG A 71 -13.00 -12.22 -6.16
C ARG A 71 -13.39 -11.93 -4.72
N TYR A 72 -14.70 -11.91 -4.42
CA TYR A 72 -15.21 -11.81 -3.05
C TYR A 72 -14.50 -12.80 -2.10
N LEU A 73 -13.99 -12.29 -0.98
CA LEU A 73 -13.25 -13.02 0.06
C LEU A 73 -11.98 -13.77 -0.39
N LYS A 74 -11.44 -13.49 -1.58
CA LYS A 74 -10.18 -14.09 -2.00
C LYS A 74 -9.03 -13.42 -1.26
N SER A 75 -8.32 -14.20 -0.44
CA SER A 75 -7.27 -13.74 0.48
C SER A 75 -6.12 -12.96 -0.18
N SER A 76 -5.87 -13.21 -1.47
CA SER A 76 -4.82 -12.55 -2.26
C SER A 76 -5.23 -11.20 -2.84
N THR A 77 -6.41 -10.68 -2.52
CA THR A 77 -6.89 -9.39 -3.04
C THR A 77 -6.42 -8.23 -2.18
N LEU A 78 -6.40 -7.03 -2.76
CA LEU A 78 -6.07 -5.81 -2.02
C LEU A 78 -7.04 -5.62 -0.86
N ILE A 79 -8.36 -5.75 -1.05
CA ILE A 79 -9.32 -5.59 0.05
C ILE A 79 -9.05 -6.55 1.22
N GLU A 80 -8.76 -7.83 0.96
CA GLU A 80 -8.44 -8.76 2.06
C GLU A 80 -7.09 -8.44 2.71
N PHE A 81 -6.12 -7.90 1.96
CA PHE A 81 -4.88 -7.35 2.53
C PHE A 81 -5.16 -6.15 3.44
N LEU A 82 -5.98 -5.19 3.00
CA LEU A 82 -6.34 -4.00 3.75
C LEU A 82 -7.07 -4.32 5.06
N LYS A 83 -7.94 -5.33 5.07
CA LYS A 83 -8.60 -5.80 6.30
C LYS A 83 -7.59 -6.30 7.33
N ARG A 84 -6.58 -7.07 6.90
CA ARG A 84 -5.49 -7.52 7.79
C ARG A 84 -4.61 -6.37 8.23
N LEU A 85 -4.44 -5.35 7.39
CA LEU A 85 -3.69 -4.15 7.74
C LEU A 85 -4.39 -3.36 8.86
N VAL A 86 -5.73 -3.40 8.94
CA VAL A 86 -6.45 -2.84 10.11
C VAL A 86 -6.00 -3.54 11.39
N ASP A 87 -5.92 -4.87 11.40
CA ASP A 87 -5.42 -5.61 12.56
C ASP A 87 -4.00 -5.18 12.91
N ASP A 88 -3.13 -5.03 11.91
CA ASP A 88 -1.73 -4.64 12.10
C ASP A 88 -1.55 -3.19 12.59
N ILE A 89 -2.40 -2.26 12.18
CA ILE A 89 -2.42 -0.88 12.70
C ILE A 89 -2.88 -0.88 14.17
N GLN A 90 -3.83 -1.73 14.53
CA GLN A 90 -4.45 -1.74 15.86
C GLN A 90 -3.72 -2.64 16.86
N SER A 91 -2.95 -3.62 16.39
CA SER A 91 -2.34 -4.64 17.24
C SER A 91 -1.16 -4.06 18.04
N TYR A 92 -1.46 -3.47 19.19
CA TYR A 92 -0.46 -3.09 20.20
C TYR A 92 -0.16 -4.26 21.16
N SER A 93 -0.24 -5.51 20.67
CA SER A 93 -0.11 -6.71 21.49
C SER A 93 1.19 -7.46 21.20
N PRO A 94 2.00 -7.80 22.22
CA PRO A 94 3.24 -8.56 22.06
C PRO A 94 3.03 -10.00 21.54
N THR A 95 1.79 -10.48 21.51
CA THR A 95 1.44 -11.82 20.97
C THR A 95 1.17 -11.82 19.46
N TYR A 96 0.99 -10.64 18.85
CA TYR A 96 0.84 -10.52 17.41
C TYR A 96 2.21 -10.30 16.78
N LYS A 97 2.58 -11.12 15.79
CA LYS A 97 3.81 -10.86 15.00
C LYS A 97 3.56 -9.60 14.21
N ASN A 98 4.11 -8.48 14.67
CA ASN A 98 4.05 -7.19 13.99
C ASN A 98 4.37 -7.36 12.51
N SER A 99 3.45 -6.92 11.64
CA SER A 99 3.82 -6.62 10.28
C SER A 99 4.60 -5.30 10.25
N THR A 100 5.40 -5.09 9.22
CA THR A 100 6.29 -3.93 9.11
C THR A 100 5.57 -2.64 8.73
N LEU A 101 4.30 -2.71 8.31
CA LEU A 101 3.61 -1.58 7.69
C LEU A 101 2.73 -0.78 8.66
N GLY A 102 1.92 -1.46 9.47
CA GLY A 102 0.98 -0.85 10.42
C GLY A 102 1.62 0.16 11.37
N PRO A 103 2.80 -0.12 11.98
CA PRO A 103 3.50 0.83 12.83
C PRO A 103 3.93 2.13 12.14
N LEU A 104 3.87 2.22 10.81
CA LEU A 104 4.21 3.42 10.04
C LEU A 104 3.00 4.29 9.67
N ILE A 105 1.77 3.80 9.90
CA ILE A 105 0.53 4.42 9.45
C ILE A 105 -0.16 5.12 10.62
N SER A 106 -0.38 6.43 10.51
CA SER A 106 -1.11 7.23 11.51
C SER A 106 -2.61 7.27 11.25
N SER A 107 -3.03 7.16 9.99
CA SER A 107 -4.44 7.04 9.62
C SER A 107 -4.63 6.20 8.37
N PHE A 108 -5.77 5.52 8.32
CA PHE A 108 -6.22 4.72 7.18
C PHE A 108 -7.70 5.02 6.91
N GLU A 109 -8.01 5.51 5.72
CA GLU A 109 -9.37 5.82 5.25
C GLU A 109 -9.71 4.96 4.03
N ILE A 110 -10.93 4.43 3.99
CA ILE A 110 -11.48 3.73 2.83
C ILE A 110 -12.77 4.43 2.41
N SER A 111 -12.80 4.92 1.18
CA SER A 111 -13.96 5.57 0.56
C SER A 111 -14.41 4.76 -0.66
N ASN A 112 -15.41 5.25 -1.40
CA ASN A 112 -15.88 4.54 -2.59
C ASN A 112 -14.77 4.42 -3.64
N LYS A 113 -14.31 3.19 -3.91
CA LYS A 113 -13.26 2.82 -4.87
C LYS A 113 -11.84 3.34 -4.59
N ILE A 114 -11.59 4.04 -3.49
CA ILE A 114 -10.27 4.61 -3.17
C ILE A 114 -9.96 4.41 -1.69
N CYS A 115 -8.69 4.29 -1.34
CA CYS A 115 -8.25 4.37 0.05
C CYS A 115 -7.02 5.26 0.22
N PHE A 116 -6.82 5.76 1.43
CA PHE A 116 -5.76 6.69 1.79
C PHE A 116 -5.03 6.23 3.04
N PHE A 117 -3.71 6.37 3.04
CA PHE A 117 -2.84 6.16 4.19
C PHE A 117 -2.09 7.44 4.50
N LYS A 118 -2.09 7.86 5.76
CA LYS A 118 -1.16 8.89 6.25
C LYS A 118 0.03 8.21 6.91
N LYS A 119 1.25 8.58 6.50
CA LYS A 119 2.48 8.13 7.17
C LYS A 119 2.69 8.93 8.44
N ASN A 120 3.20 8.27 9.49
CA ASN A 120 3.56 8.92 10.74
C ASN A 120 4.46 10.14 10.51
N GLU A 121 4.28 11.17 11.33
CA GLU A 121 5.24 12.26 11.43
C GLU A 121 6.47 11.78 12.21
N MET A 122 7.66 12.23 11.80
CA MET A 122 8.85 12.05 12.64
C MET A 122 8.73 13.01 13.82
N GLN A 123 8.91 12.48 15.03
CA GLN A 123 9.08 13.29 16.24
C GLN A 123 10.40 14.05 16.20
#